data_AF-K1UQ59-F1
#
_entry.id   AF-K1UQ59-F1
#
_cell.length_a   1.000
_cell.length_b   1.000
_cell.length_c   1.000
_cell.angle_alpha   90.00
_cell.angle_beta   90.00
_cell.angle_gamma   90.00
#
_symmetry.space_group_name_H-M   'P 1'
#
loop_
_entity.id
_entity.type
_entity.pdbx_description
1 polymer ?
#
loop_
_entity_poly.entity_id
_entity_poly.type
_entity_poly.pdbx_seq_one_letter_code
_entity_poly.pdbx_strand_id
1 'polypeptide(L)' 'METKSIMIVGVGGQGSLLASRIIGNVLLSQGYDVKVSEVHGMSQRGGSVVTYSKIR' A
#
# COMPACT_ATOMS: atom_id res chain seq x y z
N MET A 1 1.73 4.11 21.81
CA MET A 1 0.87 3.51 20.78
C MET A 1 1.77 2.76 19.81
N GLU A 2 1.51 1.47 19.58
CA GLU A 2 2.37 0.63 18.75
C GLU A 2 2.12 0.95 17.27
N THR A 3 3.18 1.27 16.54
CA THR A 3 3.08 1.56 15.10
C THR A 3 2.98 0.25 14.32
N LYS A 4 1.93 0.09 13.51
CA LYS A 4 1.77 -1.07 12.63
C LYS A 4 2.22 -0.74 11.21
N SER A 5 2.84 -1.71 10.54
CA SER A 5 3.30 -1.55 9.15
C SER A 5 2.73 -2.66 8.29
N ILE A 6 2.24 -2.30 7.10
CA ILE A 6 1.73 -3.20 6.08
C ILE A 6 2.62 -3.06 4.84
N MET A 7 3.05 -4.19 4.28
CA MET A 7 3.73 -4.26 3.00
C MET A 7 2.88 -5.12 2.06
N ILE A 8 2.58 -4.59 0.88
CA ILE A 8 1.86 -5.34 -0.16
C ILE A 8 2.83 -5.49 -1.33
N VAL A 9 3.04 -6.73 -1.74
CA VAL A 9 3.91 -7.10 -2.87
C VAL A 9 3.05 -7.73 -3.96
N GLY A 10 3.41 -7.48 -5.22
CA GLY A 10 2.74 -8.13 -6.34
C GLY A 10 3.36 -7.77 -7.68
N VAL A 11 2.65 -8.13 -8.75
CA VAL A 11 3.10 -7.92 -10.13
C VAL A 11 2.30 -6.78 -10.76
N GLY A 12 2.99 -5.92 -11.51
CA GLY A 12 2.35 -4.83 -12.26
C GLY A 12 1.23 -5.33 -13.15
N GLY A 13 0.03 -4.76 -12.98
CA GLY A 13 -1.20 -5.16 -13.68
C GLY A 13 -2.15 -6.06 -12.89
N GLN A 14 -1.80 -6.50 -11.68
CA GLN A 14 -2.63 -7.40 -10.86
C GLN A 14 -3.45 -6.70 -9.75
N GLY A 15 -3.44 -5.37 -9.72
CA GLY A 15 -4.26 -4.60 -8.77
C GLY A 15 -3.68 -4.42 -7.37
N SER A 16 -2.41 -4.75 -7.12
CA SER A 16 -1.75 -4.53 -5.81
C SER A 16 -1.80 -3.06 -5.34
N LEU A 17 -1.69 -2.12 -6.28
CA LEU A 17 -1.82 -0.69 -6.01
C LEU A 17 -3.24 -0.30 -5.58
N LEU A 18 -4.24 -0.86 -6.27
CA LEU A 18 -5.64 -0.63 -5.95
C LEU A 18 -5.96 -1.17 -4.54
N ALA A 19 -5.47 -2.37 -4.22
CA ALA A 19 -5.61 -2.96 -2.89
C ALA A 19 -5.00 -2.06 -1.80
N SER A 20 -3.78 -1.53 -2.01
CA SER A 20 -3.13 -0.61 -1.09
C SER A 20 -3.96 0.64 -0.82
N ARG A 21 -4.54 1.23 -1.88
CA ARG A 21 -5.40 2.43 -1.76
C ARG A 21 -6.71 2.17 -1.04
N ILE A 22 -7.35 1.03 -1.32
CA ILE A 22 -8.57 0.62 -0.61
C ILE A 22 -8.28 0.48 0.88
N ILE A 23 -7.21 -0.23 1.24
CA ILE A 23 -6.82 -0.42 2.66
C ILE A 23 -6.53 0.94 3.32
N GLY A 24 -5.77 1.81 2.66
CA GLY A 24 -5.48 3.16 3.17
C GLY A 24 -6.76 3.97 3.44
N ASN A 25 -7.70 3.98 2.49
CA ASN A 25 -8.98 4.68 2.64
C ASN A 25 -9.83 4.12 3.77
N VAL A 26 -9.89 2.79 3.92
CA VAL A 26 -10.62 2.15 5.02
C VAL A 26 -9.99 2.56 6.35
N LEU A 27 -8.68 2.49 6.49
CA LEU A 27 -8.00 2.86 7.73
C LEU A 27 -8.18 4.35 8.09
N LEU A 28 -8.12 5.24 7.11
CA LEU A 28 -8.43 6.66 7.29
C LEU A 28 -9.89 6.85 7.74
N SER A 29 -10.85 6.11 7.15
CA SER A 29 -12.26 6.18 7.53
C SER A 29 -12.54 5.68 8.96
N GLN A 30 -11.67 4.82 9.49
CA GLN A 30 -11.71 4.33 10.87
C GLN A 30 -10.97 5.25 11.85
N GLY A 31 -10.42 6.38 11.39
CA GLY A 31 -9.75 7.37 12.24
C GLY A 31 -8.29 7.09 12.55
N TYR A 32 -7.64 6.15 11.85
CA TYR A 32 -6.20 5.89 12.01
C TYR A 32 -5.35 6.91 11.23
N ASP A 33 -4.19 7.29 11.78
CA ASP A 33 -3.17 8.06 11.05
C ASP A 33 -2.37 7.10 10.16
N VAL A 34 -2.64 7.13 8.86
CA VAL A 34 -2.00 6.26 7.88
C VAL A 34 -1.15 7.04 6.91
N LYS A 35 0.12 6.64 6.78
CA LYS A 35 1.05 7.10 5.75
C LYS A 35 1.33 5.98 4.77
N VAL A 36 0.92 6.17 3.53
CA VAL A 36 1.19 5.24 2.42
C VAL A 36 2.39 5.75 1.62
N SER A 37 3.35 4.88 1.34
CA SER A 37 4.49 5.12 0.46
C SER A 37 4.49 4.05 -0.63
N GLU A 38 4.25 4.46 -1.87
CA GLU A 38 4.15 3.57 -3.02
C GLU A 38 5.49 3.54 -3.77
N VAL A 39 6.16 2.38 -3.80
CA VAL A 39 7.39 2.17 -4.57
C VAL A 39 7.04 1.36 -5.82
N HIS A 40 6.84 2.06 -6.92
CA HIS A 40 6.65 1.44 -8.22
C HIS A 40 8.02 1.07 -8.78
N GLY A 41 8.29 -0.22 -9.00
CA GLY A 41 9.33 -0.58 -9.96
C GLY A 41 8.98 0.06 -11.31
N MET A 42 9.96 0.56 -12.06
CA MET A 42 9.74 1.28 -13.34
C MET A 42 8.95 0.48 -14.41
N SER A 43 8.62 -0.79 -14.15
CA SER A 43 7.78 -1.62 -14.99
C SER A 43 6.38 -1.81 -14.38
N GLN A 44 5.41 -1.06 -14.89
CA GLN A 44 3.98 -1.16 -14.51
C GLN A 44 3.26 -2.40 -15.11
N ARG A 45 3.97 -3.25 -15.86
CA ARG A 45 3.46 -4.54 -16.38
C ARG A 45 4.55 -5.60 -16.34
N GLY A 46 4.33 -6.67 -15.57
CA GLY A 46 5.30 -7.78 -15.43
C GLY A 46 6.47 -7.53 -14.47
N GLY A 47 6.62 -6.30 -13.94
CA GLY A 47 7.59 -5.97 -12.89
C GLY A 47 7.06 -6.16 -11.47
N SER A 48 7.97 -6.26 -10.49
CA SER A 48 7.62 -6.26 -9.06
C SER A 48 7.13 -4.88 -8.62
N VAL A 49 6.01 -4.87 -7.90
CA VAL A 49 5.40 -3.68 -7.31
C VAL A 49 5.34 -3.89 -5.79
N VAL A 50 5.80 -2.89 -5.04
CA VAL A 50 5.78 -2.92 -3.58
C VAL A 50 5.18 -1.62 -3.03
N THR A 51 4.17 -1.74 -2.19
CA THR A 51 3.59 -0.60 -1.48
C THR A 51 3.73 -0.78 0.03
N TYR A 52 4.07 0.29 0.71
CA TYR A 52 4.23 0.35 2.15
C TYR A 52 3.15 1.23 2.76
N SER A 53 2.59 0.82 3.89
CA SER A 53 1.66 1.62 4.68
C SER A 53 2.04 1.55 6.14
N LYS A 54 2.17 2.71 6.78
CA LYS A 54 2.50 2.85 8.20
C LYS A 54 1.31 3.46 8.92
N ILE A 55 0.86 2.79 9.98
CA ILE A 55 -0.32 3.13 10.77
C ILE A 55 0.18 3.55 12.16
N ARG A 56 -0.25 4.73 12.62
CA ARG A 56 0.07 5.28 13.94
C ARG A 56 -1.18 5.35 14.82
#